data_AF-A0A9D7K5N5-F1
#
_entry.id   AF-A0A9D7K5N5-F1
#
_cell.length_a   1.000
_cell.length_b   1.000
_cell.length_c   1.000
_cell.angle_alpha   90.00
_cell.angle_beta   90.00
_cell.angle_gamma   90.00
#
_symmetry.space_group_name_H-M   'P 1'
#
loop_
_entity.id
_entity.type
_entity.pdbx_description
1 polymer ?
#
loop_
_entity_poly.entity_id
_entity_poly.type
_entity_poly.pdbx_seq_one_letter_code
_entity_poly.pdbx_strand_id
1 'polypeptide(L)'
;MSHFFADDGEKLRVSASGEGPPLVLLHGWTASHQEWFPFLAELTKHHTVYRWDARGHGGHSPKTSNLPTVSRMAKDLANLLEHYAIDNACVAGHSMGALTLWQYIQDNGCKHLKKVCFIDQSPKL
;
A
#
# COMPACT_ATOMS: atom_id res chain seq x y z
N MET A 1 -8.25 13.57 -1.40
CA MET A 1 -7.74 12.27 -1.90
C MET A 1 -6.98 12.52 -3.19
N SER A 2 -5.78 11.99 -3.31
CA SER A 2 -4.96 12.05 -4.52
C SER A 2 -5.01 10.71 -5.24
N HIS A 3 -4.24 10.60 -6.32
CA HIS A 3 -4.04 9.37 -7.06
C HIS A 3 -2.59 9.31 -7.52
N PHE A 4 -2.15 8.12 -7.92
CA PHE A 4 -0.96 7.93 -8.73
C PHE A 4 -1.30 7.04 -9.92
N PHE A 5 -0.43 7.05 -10.92
CA PHE A 5 -0.51 6.12 -12.02
C PHE A 5 0.53 5.04 -11.81
N ALA A 6 0.10 3.78 -11.86
CA ALA A 6 1.00 2.66 -11.92
C ALA A 6 1.66 2.60 -13.31
N ASP A 7 2.71 1.79 -13.44
CA ASP A 7 3.49 1.67 -14.67
C ASP A 7 2.70 1.13 -15.88
N ASP A 8 1.57 0.46 -15.64
CA ASP A 8 0.64 0.00 -16.68
C ASP A 8 -0.45 1.02 -17.01
N GLY A 9 -0.40 2.22 -16.42
CA GLY A 9 -1.40 3.27 -16.59
C GLY A 9 -2.64 3.12 -15.71
N GLU A 10 -2.71 2.12 -14.81
CA GLU A 10 -3.82 2.02 -13.85
C GLU A 10 -3.78 3.21 -12.88
N LYS A 11 -4.94 3.85 -12.66
CA LYS A 11 -5.06 5.01 -11.80
C LYS A 11 -5.53 4.57 -10.42
N LEU A 12 -4.62 4.59 -9.44
CA LEU A 12 -4.88 4.09 -8.10
C LEU A 12 -5.09 5.23 -7.11
N ARG A 13 -6.11 5.09 -6.26
CA ARG A 13 -6.45 6.10 -5.24
C ARG A 13 -5.52 5.95 -4.04
N VAL A 14 -5.08 7.08 -3.51
CA VAL A 14 -4.31 7.14 -2.27
C VAL A 14 -4.71 8.37 -1.46
N SER A 15 -4.69 8.23 -0.14
CA SER A 15 -4.88 9.32 0.80
C SER A 15 -3.67 9.43 1.71
N ALA A 16 -3.05 10.60 1.73
CA ALA A 16 -2.03 10.98 2.70
C ALA A 16 -2.66 11.86 3.80
N SER A 17 -2.24 11.69 5.04
CA SER A 17 -2.74 12.46 6.19
C SER A 17 -1.67 12.52 7.29
N GLY A 18 -1.64 13.62 8.06
CA GLY A 18 -0.63 13.81 9.11
C GLY A 18 0.70 14.34 8.58
N GLU A 19 1.68 14.41 9.47
CA GLU A 19 3.03 14.93 9.21
C GLU A 19 4.06 14.05 9.91
N GLY A 20 5.29 14.03 9.38
CA GLY A 20 6.40 13.22 9.92
C GLY A 20 6.78 12.04 9.03
N PRO A 21 7.55 11.06 9.56
CA PRO A 21 8.05 9.93 8.78
C PRO A 21 6.93 9.15 8.05
N PRO A 22 7.20 8.60 6.85
CA PRO A 22 6.18 7.95 6.06
C PRO A 22 5.76 6.60 6.66
N LEU A 23 4.45 6.41 6.77
CA LEU A 23 3.79 5.15 7.10
C LEU A 23 2.84 4.76 5.96
N VAL A 24 3.07 3.64 5.30
CA VAL A 24 2.20 3.12 4.23
C VAL A 24 1.39 1.95 4.76
N LEU A 25 0.07 1.99 4.53
CA LEU A 25 -0.87 1.00 5.04
C LEU A 25 -1.61 0.29 3.90
N LEU A 26 -1.46 -1.04 3.83
CA LEU A 26 -1.97 -1.90 2.76
C LEU A 26 -3.14 -2.76 3.26
N HIS A 27 -4.34 -2.51 2.76
CA HIS A 27 -5.56 -3.14 3.27
C HIS A 27 -5.76 -4.60 2.81
N GLY A 28 -6.68 -5.31 3.47
CA GLY A 28 -7.07 -6.69 3.13
C GLY A 28 -8.00 -6.84 1.91
N TRP A 29 -8.25 -8.09 1.49
CA TRP A 29 -9.19 -8.40 0.39
C TRP A 29 -10.60 -7.93 0.74
N THR A 30 -11.37 -7.45 -0.24
CA THR A 30 -12.69 -6.79 -0.08
C THR A 30 -12.72 -5.46 0.69
N ALA A 31 -11.59 -5.04 1.27
CA ALA A 31 -11.49 -3.79 2.01
C ALA A 31 -11.09 -2.60 1.11
N SER A 32 -10.70 -1.50 1.74
CA SER A 32 -10.23 -0.26 1.11
C SER A 32 -9.36 0.51 2.10
N HIS A 33 -8.85 1.69 1.71
CA HIS A 33 -8.15 2.61 2.61
C HIS A 33 -8.93 2.92 3.92
N GLN A 34 -10.25 2.71 3.94
CA GLN A 34 -11.12 2.92 5.11
C GLN A 34 -10.84 1.94 6.26
N GLU A 35 -10.26 0.77 5.98
CA GLU A 35 -9.87 -0.23 6.99
C GLU A 35 -9.02 0.39 8.12
N TRP A 36 -8.28 1.45 7.78
CA TRP A 36 -7.34 2.11 8.69
C TRP A 36 -7.93 3.28 9.47
N PHE A 37 -9.20 3.67 9.25
CA PHE A 37 -9.82 4.80 9.95
C PHE A 37 -9.78 4.69 11.48
N PRO A 38 -10.00 3.52 12.11
CA PRO A 38 -9.94 3.40 13.57
C PRO A 38 -8.58 3.79 14.17
N PHE A 39 -7.49 3.68 13.40
CA PHE A 39 -6.13 3.96 13.87
C PHE A 39 -5.60 5.33 13.43
N LEU A 40 -6.30 5.98 12.49
CA LEU A 40 -5.76 7.14 11.78
C LEU A 40 -5.40 8.28 12.73
N ALA A 41 -6.31 8.64 13.64
CA ALA A 41 -6.14 9.79 14.53
C ALA A 41 -4.87 9.68 15.41
N GLU A 42 -4.53 8.47 15.84
CA GLU A 42 -3.32 8.24 16.63
C GLU A 42 -2.06 8.23 15.75
N LEU A 43 -2.11 7.52 14.62
CA LEU A 43 -0.95 7.39 13.73
C LEU A 43 -0.52 8.73 13.13
N THR A 44 -1.46 9.61 12.78
CA THR A 44 -1.17 10.91 12.16
C THR A 44 -0.55 11.94 13.11
N LYS A 45 -0.51 11.67 14.42
CA LYS A 45 0.24 12.52 15.38
C LYS A 45 1.76 12.40 15.20
N HIS A 46 2.22 11.33 14.56
CA HIS A 46 3.64 10.97 14.50
C HIS A 46 4.13 10.64 13.09
N HIS A 47 3.23 10.43 12.12
CA HIS A 47 3.57 9.97 10.78
C HIS A 47 2.76 10.68 9.70
N THR A 48 3.35 10.78 8.52
CA THR A 48 2.58 10.99 7.29
C THR A 48 2.03 9.63 6.84
N VAL A 49 0.73 9.41 6.98
CA VAL A 49 0.06 8.13 6.77
C VAL A 49 -0.53 8.05 5.37
N TYR A 50 0.05 7.19 4.53
CA TYR A 50 -0.40 6.86 3.18
C TYR A 50 -1.27 5.61 3.21
N ARG A 51 -2.51 5.72 2.75
CA ARG A 51 -3.46 4.61 2.64
C ARG A 51 -3.97 4.56 1.22
N TRP A 52 -3.71 3.47 0.52
CA TRP A 52 -4.18 3.28 -0.84
C TRP A 52 -5.47 2.49 -0.91
N ASP A 53 -6.11 2.48 -2.07
CA ASP A 53 -6.94 1.35 -2.46
C ASP A 53 -6.15 0.51 -3.45
N ALA A 54 -5.93 -0.76 -3.11
CA ALA A 54 -5.36 -1.72 -4.02
C ALA A 54 -6.22 -1.81 -5.28
N ARG A 55 -5.61 -2.16 -6.41
CA ARG A 55 -6.35 -2.28 -7.68
C ARG A 55 -7.56 -3.20 -7.54
N GLY A 56 -8.67 -2.78 -8.15
CA GLY A 56 -9.95 -3.48 -8.06
C GLY A 56 -10.68 -3.35 -6.72
N HIS A 57 -10.20 -2.50 -5.81
CA HIS A 57 -10.82 -2.25 -4.51
C HIS A 57 -11.22 -0.77 -4.35
N GLY A 58 -11.91 -0.43 -3.25
CA GLY A 58 -12.25 0.96 -2.94
C GLY A 58 -13.26 1.62 -3.88
N GLY A 59 -13.99 0.84 -4.67
CA GLY A 59 -15.09 1.33 -5.52
C GLY A 59 -14.68 1.85 -6.90
N HIS A 60 -13.47 1.54 -7.37
CA HIS A 60 -13.09 1.78 -8.77
C HIS A 60 -12.85 0.46 -9.50
N SER A 61 -13.45 0.33 -10.68
CA SER A 61 -13.17 -0.79 -11.59
C SER A 61 -11.78 -0.60 -12.20
N PRO A 62 -10.94 -1.65 -12.26
CA PRO A 62 -9.69 -1.60 -12.99
C PRO A 62 -9.95 -1.17 -14.43
N LYS A 63 -9.13 -0.25 -14.94
CA LYS A 63 -9.23 0.24 -16.31
C LYS A 63 -8.25 -0.45 -17.25
N THR A 64 -7.21 -1.08 -16.70
CA THR A 64 -6.27 -1.90 -17.47
C THR A 64 -6.72 -3.37 -17.48
N SER A 65 -6.24 -4.13 -18.47
CA SER A 65 -6.51 -5.57 -18.59
C SER A 65 -5.69 -6.42 -17.62
N ASN A 66 -4.79 -5.82 -16.84
CA ASN A 66 -3.93 -6.55 -15.92
C ASN A 66 -4.72 -7.04 -14.70
N LEU A 67 -4.67 -8.34 -14.47
CA LEU A 67 -5.33 -8.97 -13.34
C LEU A 67 -4.73 -8.48 -12.01
N PRO A 68 -5.55 -8.35 -10.95
CA PRO A 68 -5.12 -7.93 -9.62
C PRO A 68 -4.41 -9.06 -8.86
N THR A 69 -3.28 -9.53 -9.40
CA THR A 69 -2.43 -10.53 -8.73
C THR A 69 -1.60 -9.89 -7.62
N VAL A 70 -1.12 -10.69 -6.67
CA VAL A 70 -0.23 -10.22 -5.59
C VAL A 70 1.05 -9.57 -6.15
N SER A 71 1.65 -10.17 -7.19
CA SER A 71 2.80 -9.59 -7.89
C SER A 71 2.48 -8.25 -8.55
N ARG A 72 1.29 -8.11 -9.16
CA ARG A 72 0.84 -6.84 -9.72
C ARG A 72 0.68 -5.77 -8.64
N MET A 73 0.07 -6.11 -7.51
CA MET A 73 -0.06 -5.20 -6.37
C MET A 73 1.30 -4.83 -5.76
N ALA A 74 2.26 -5.76 -5.68
CA ALA A 74 3.61 -5.45 -5.22
C ALA A 74 4.29 -4.40 -6.12
N LYS A 75 4.09 -4.50 -7.44
CA LYS A 75 4.56 -3.49 -8.39
C LYS A 75 3.87 -2.13 -8.22
N ASP A 76 2.56 -2.13 -7.96
CA ASP A 76 1.83 -0.91 -7.66
C ASP A 76 2.37 -0.22 -6.39
N LEU A 77 2.76 -1.00 -5.37
CA LEU A 77 3.38 -0.47 -4.16
C LEU A 77 4.72 0.19 -4.48
N ALA A 78 5.55 -0.43 -5.33
CA ALA A 78 6.78 0.20 -5.81
C ALA A 78 6.50 1.52 -6.54
N ASN A 79 5.51 1.54 -7.44
CA ASN A 79 5.11 2.75 -8.15
C ASN A 79 4.58 3.84 -7.20
N LEU A 80 3.85 3.49 -6.14
CA LEU A 80 3.41 4.44 -5.12
C LEU A 80 4.63 5.08 -4.43
N LEU A 81 5.57 4.26 -3.96
CA LEU A 81 6.75 4.73 -3.24
C LEU A 81 7.59 5.67 -4.14
N GLU A 82 7.79 5.30 -5.40
CA GLU A 82 8.51 6.12 -6.38
C GLU A 82 7.76 7.42 -6.72
N HIS A 83 6.45 7.34 -6.99
CA HIS A 83 5.64 8.50 -7.37
C HIS A 83 5.64 9.61 -6.30
N TYR A 84 5.58 9.22 -5.03
CA TYR A 84 5.59 10.15 -3.90
C TYR A 84 7.00 10.40 -3.34
N ALA A 85 8.05 9.88 -3.98
CA ALA A 85 9.44 9.96 -3.53
C ALA A 85 9.60 9.55 -2.05
N ILE A 86 8.93 8.45 -1.66
CA ILE A 86 8.90 7.95 -0.30
C ILE A 86 10.11 7.03 -0.07
N ASP A 87 10.95 7.44 0.88
CA ASP A 87 12.08 6.66 1.37
C ASP A 87 11.97 6.40 2.88
N ASN A 88 12.65 5.34 3.34
CA ASN A 88 12.70 4.96 4.75
C ASN A 88 11.32 4.76 5.41
N ALA A 89 10.36 4.22 4.67
CA ALA A 89 8.99 4.04 5.12
C ALA A 89 8.83 2.90 6.14
N CYS A 90 7.95 3.11 7.11
CA CYS A 90 7.29 2.02 7.79
C CYS A 90 6.15 1.52 6.88
N VAL A 91 6.03 0.22 6.65
CA VAL A 91 4.93 -0.35 5.85
C VAL A 91 4.22 -1.43 6.64
N ALA A 92 2.90 -1.31 6.76
CA ALA A 92 2.06 -2.33 7.39
C ALA A 92 1.06 -2.90 6.39
N GLY A 93 0.92 -4.22 6.36
CA GLY A 93 -0.05 -4.90 5.51
C GLY A 93 -0.94 -5.83 6.32
N HIS A 94 -2.24 -5.84 6.02
CA HIS A 94 -3.22 -6.77 6.59
C HIS A 94 -3.68 -7.79 5.55
N SER A 95 -3.65 -9.08 5.87
CA SER A 95 -4.17 -10.15 5.00
C SER A 95 -3.56 -10.07 3.58
N MET A 96 -4.36 -9.83 2.54
CA MET A 96 -3.89 -9.54 1.18
C MET A 96 -2.78 -8.47 1.11
N GLY A 97 -2.86 -7.42 1.92
CA GLY A 97 -1.85 -6.38 2.01
C GLY A 97 -0.52 -6.90 2.57
N ALA A 98 -0.55 -7.86 3.50
CA ALA A 98 0.64 -8.54 4.00
C ALA A 98 1.28 -9.42 2.91
N LEU A 99 0.49 -10.15 2.12
CA LEU A 99 1.00 -10.90 0.97
C LEU A 99 1.64 -9.99 -0.08
N THR A 100 1.01 -8.83 -0.33
CA THR A 100 1.55 -7.80 -1.23
C THR A 100 2.90 -7.28 -0.74
N LEU A 101 3.04 -7.04 0.56
CA LEU A 101 4.31 -6.59 1.15
C LEU A 101 5.39 -7.67 1.10
N TRP A 102 5.04 -8.95 1.35
CA TRP A 102 5.98 -10.05 1.18
C TRP A 102 6.49 -10.15 -0.25
N GLN A 103 5.59 -10.07 -1.22
CA GLN A 103 5.95 -10.09 -2.63
C GLN A 103 6.80 -8.88 -3.03
N TYR A 104 6.49 -7.69 -2.51
CA TYR A 104 7.33 -6.51 -2.72
C TYR A 104 8.77 -6.75 -2.24
N ILE A 105 8.93 -7.32 -1.05
CA ILE A 105 10.26 -7.64 -0.49
C ILE A 105 10.97 -8.69 -1.33
N GLN A 106 10.25 -9.69 -1.83
CA GLN A 106 10.82 -10.69 -2.72
C GLN A 106 11.35 -10.06 -4.02
N ASP A 107 10.61 -9.10 -4.58
CA ASP A 107 10.91 -8.52 -5.89
C ASP A 107 11.94 -7.36 -5.80
N ASN A 108 11.94 -6.61 -4.70
CA ASN A 108 12.68 -5.35 -4.56
C ASN A 108 13.64 -5.31 -3.35
N GLY A 109 13.69 -6.36 -2.54
CA GLY A 109 14.32 -6.34 -1.23
C GLY A 109 13.67 -5.31 -0.30
N CYS A 110 14.46 -4.73 0.60
CA CYS A 110 14.00 -3.69 1.51
C CYS A 110 14.22 -2.26 0.96
N LYS A 111 14.38 -2.09 -0.36
CA LYS A 111 14.51 -0.75 -0.96
C LYS A 111 13.31 0.11 -0.54
N HIS A 112 13.56 1.36 -0.13
CA HIS A 112 12.58 2.30 0.43
C HIS A 112 11.97 1.92 1.78
N LEU A 113 12.23 0.72 2.33
CA LEU A 113 11.62 0.23 3.58
C LEU A 113 12.58 0.38 4.76
N LYS A 114 12.08 0.94 5.86
CA LYS A 114 12.79 1.02 7.15
C LYS A 114 12.29 -0.01 8.15
N LYS A 115 10.98 -0.23 8.22
CA LYS A 115 10.32 -1.21 9.10
C LYS A 115 9.10 -1.80 8.41
N VAL A 116 8.77 -3.05 8.74
CA VAL A 116 7.60 -3.75 8.20
C VAL A 116 6.76 -4.35 9.32
N CYS A 117 5.45 -4.41 9.10
CA CYS A 117 4.49 -5.05 10.00
C CYS A 117 3.52 -5.90 9.16
N PHE A 118 3.41 -7.19 9.49
CA PHE A 118 2.49 -8.11 8.84
C PHE A 118 1.38 -8.47 9.82
N ILE A 119 0.13 -8.25 9.41
CA ILE A 119 -1.06 -8.55 10.19
C ILE A 119 -1.76 -9.71 9.50
N ASP A 120 -1.77 -10.86 10.18
CA ASP A 120 -2.55 -12.05 9.81
C ASP A 120 -2.19 -12.73 8.46
N GLN A 121 -0.88 -12.74 8.10
CA GLN A 121 -0.30 -13.62 7.06
C GLN A 121 1.18 -13.93 7.30
N SER A 122 1.55 -15.21 7.22
CA SER A 122 2.94 -15.68 7.18
C SER A 122 3.54 -15.52 5.77
N PRO A 123 4.89 -15.49 5.63
CA PRO A 123 5.57 -15.40 4.33
C PRO A 123 5.34 -16.62 3.41
N LYS A 124 4.77 -17.69 3.96
CA LYS A 124 4.39 -18.90 3.25
C LYS A 124 3.13 -19.46 3.91
N LEU A 125 2.17 -19.90 3.11
CA LEU A 125 1.01 -20.68 3.56
C LEU A 125 1.42 -22.14 3.77
#